data_AF-A0A0L0ULG9-F1
#
_entry.id   AF-A0A0L0ULG9-F1
#
_cell.length_a   1.000
_cell.length_b   1.000
_cell.length_c   1.000
_cell.angle_alpha   90.00
_cell.angle_beta   90.00
_cell.angle_gamma   90.00
#
_symmetry.space_group_name_H-M   'P 1'
#
loop_
_entity.id
_entity.type
_entity.pdbx_description
1 polymer ?
#
loop_
_entity_poly.entity_id
_entity_poly.type
_entity_poly.pdbx_seq_one_letter_code
_entity_poly.pdbx_strand_id
1 'polypeptide(L)'
;MSYDELLRLQPDDPFWNDGLFTNGNEPWAIDINTQRGIRFLASLKRSREEHRRIGWEARCAMRWAIVRRKQLLKTLRLIDGLQVLEGGVLQVVEGTIIPPDLEPLLSHEYLSPLGSLVEKMKAGKMVVHEKLIEITKLLIEWDAKIVGVFEETPPQTGDDLLLPEWQEQIAQIMQTMQDNTFSNIPGDLHFQVVYPTGFDPDEERNDNDDNEDDSDQGEDQSIEAIDP
;
A
#
# COMPACT_ATOMS: atom_id res chain seq x y z
N MET A 1 40.01 30.44 2.95
CA MET A 1 39.30 31.15 1.88
C MET A 1 37.80 30.95 2.11
N SER A 2 37.04 32.03 2.26
CA SER A 2 35.59 31.99 2.43
C SER A 2 34.86 31.99 1.07
N TYR A 3 33.57 31.64 1.03
CA TYR A 3 32.79 31.58 -0.21
C TYR A 3 32.70 32.94 -0.93
N ASP A 4 32.59 34.03 -0.17
CA ASP A 4 32.59 35.39 -0.71
C ASP A 4 33.96 35.80 -1.28
N GLU A 5 35.05 35.23 -0.77
CA GLU A 5 36.38 35.43 -1.34
C GLU A 5 36.53 34.70 -2.68
N LEU A 6 35.92 33.51 -2.83
CA LEU A 6 35.93 32.74 -4.08
C LEU A 6 35.17 33.44 -5.22
N LEU A 7 34.02 34.07 -4.93
CA LEU A 7 33.20 34.76 -5.94
C LEU A 7 33.83 36.07 -6.46
N ARG A 8 34.83 36.61 -5.75
CA ARG A 8 35.54 37.84 -6.13
C ARG A 8 36.77 37.60 -7.01
N LEU A 9 37.22 36.35 -7.10
CA LEU A 9 38.36 35.98 -7.92
C LEU A 9 38.07 36.29 -9.39
N GLN A 10 39.03 36.90 -10.06
CA GLN A 10 38.94 37.14 -11.50
C GLN A 10 39.02 35.80 -12.25
N PRO A 11 38.41 35.68 -13.44
CA PRO A 11 38.45 34.43 -14.23
C PRO A 11 39.87 33.93 -14.53
N ASP A 12 40.85 34.85 -14.52
CA ASP A 12 42.25 34.61 -14.83
C ASP A 12 43.08 34.24 -13.58
N ASP A 13 42.43 34.18 -12.42
CA ASP A 13 43.10 33.85 -11.16
C ASP A 13 43.69 32.42 -11.22
N PRO A 14 44.92 32.21 -10.70
CA PRO A 14 45.56 30.90 -10.65
C PRO A 14 44.72 29.80 -9.97
N PHE A 15 43.74 30.19 -9.17
CA PHE A 15 42.76 29.29 -8.60
C PHE A 15 41.86 28.62 -9.66
N TRP A 16 41.45 29.36 -10.69
CA TRP A 16 40.59 28.86 -11.79
C TRP A 16 41.39 28.38 -12.99
N ASN A 17 42.64 28.81 -13.13
CA ASN A 17 43.49 28.51 -14.28
C ASN A 17 44.91 28.14 -13.85
N ASP A 18 45.41 26.97 -14.25
CA ASP A 18 46.79 26.53 -13.95
C ASP A 18 47.86 27.25 -14.80
N GLY A 19 47.45 28.24 -15.61
CA GLY A 19 48.33 29.04 -16.46
C GLY A 19 48.78 28.31 -17.74
N LEU A 20 48.39 27.05 -17.92
CA LEU A 20 48.68 26.25 -19.12
C LEU A 20 47.57 26.34 -20.19
N PHE A 21 46.32 26.58 -19.77
CA PHE A 21 45.18 26.71 -20.68
C PHE A 21 44.34 27.95 -20.36
N THR A 22 44.80 29.13 -20.79
CA THR A 22 44.01 30.36 -20.72
C THR A 22 42.97 30.39 -21.83
N ASN A 23 41.81 29.80 -21.57
CA ASN A 23 40.68 29.84 -22.49
C ASN A 23 39.91 31.18 -22.47
N GLY A 24 40.42 32.21 -21.78
CA GLY A 24 39.76 33.51 -21.63
C GLY A 24 39.46 34.22 -22.96
N ASN A 25 40.21 33.87 -24.01
CA ASN A 25 40.02 34.41 -25.36
C ASN A 25 39.19 33.52 -26.30
N GLU A 26 38.75 32.35 -25.83
CA GLU A 26 37.93 31.47 -26.65
C GLU A 26 36.55 32.08 -26.91
N PRO A 27 35.90 31.77 -28.05
CA PRO A 27 34.60 32.34 -28.39
C PRO A 27 33.55 32.11 -27.30
N TRP A 28 33.58 30.97 -26.61
CA TRP A 28 32.68 30.67 -25.50
C TRP A 28 32.97 31.45 -24.22
N ALA A 29 34.16 32.04 -24.08
CA ALA A 29 34.56 32.84 -22.94
C ALA A 29 34.31 34.34 -23.14
N ILE A 30 34.30 34.85 -24.38
CA ILE A 30 34.10 36.28 -24.67
C ILE A 30 32.75 36.59 -25.33
N ASP A 31 32.32 35.80 -26.32
CA ASP A 31 31.11 36.13 -27.07
C ASP A 31 29.86 35.89 -26.21
N ILE A 32 29.15 36.98 -25.92
CA ILE A 32 27.92 36.98 -25.12
C ILE A 32 26.86 36.05 -25.72
N ASN A 33 26.76 35.95 -27.05
CA ASN A 33 25.78 35.08 -27.68
C ASN A 33 26.15 33.60 -27.48
N THR A 34 27.43 33.25 -27.64
CA THR A 34 27.94 31.91 -27.37
C THR A 34 27.75 31.52 -25.90
N GLN A 35 28.08 32.41 -24.95
CA GLN A 35 27.84 32.18 -23.52
C GLN A 35 26.36 31.96 -23.22
N ARG A 36 25.46 32.80 -23.76
CA ARG A 36 24.02 32.65 -23.62
C ARG A 36 23.54 31.33 -24.21
N GLY A 37 24.03 30.95 -25.39
CA GLY A 37 23.73 29.67 -26.03
C GLY A 37 24.11 28.48 -25.16
N ILE A 38 25.31 28.49 -24.56
CA ILE A 38 25.77 27.45 -23.64
C ILE A 38 24.86 27.38 -22.41
N ARG A 39 24.51 28.52 -21.80
CA ARG A 39 23.60 28.56 -20.64
C ARG A 39 22.22 28.02 -21.00
N PHE A 40 21.65 28.43 -22.13
CA PHE A 40 20.35 27.94 -22.59
C PHE A 40 20.37 26.43 -22.89
N LEU A 41 21.43 25.94 -23.53
CA LEU A 41 21.60 24.51 -23.77
C LEU A 41 21.71 23.72 -22.46
N ALA A 42 22.46 24.23 -21.48
CA ALA A 42 22.58 23.61 -20.17
C ALA A 42 21.23 23.58 -19.43
N SER A 43 20.48 24.70 -19.44
CA SER A 43 19.13 24.76 -18.88
C SER A 43 18.18 23.77 -19.55
N LEU A 44 18.19 23.70 -20.89
CA LEU A 44 17.37 22.75 -21.64
C LEU A 44 17.70 21.29 -21.27
N LYS A 45 19.00 20.95 -21.19
CA LYS A 45 19.43 19.61 -20.75
C LYS A 45 18.96 19.30 -19.34
N ARG A 46 19.06 20.27 -18.43
CA ARG A 46 18.58 20.12 -17.05
C ARG A 46 17.07 19.93 -16.97
N SER A 47 16.29 20.72 -17.71
CA SER A 47 14.83 20.57 -17.76
C SER A 47 14.41 19.20 -18.28
N ARG A 48 15.11 18.67 -19.30
CA ARG A 48 14.85 17.31 -19.81
C ARG A 48 15.14 16.22 -18.79
N GLU A 49 16.24 16.34 -18.06
CA GLU A 49 16.55 15.41 -16.98
C GLU A 49 15.55 15.51 -15.84
N GLU A 50 15.12 16.71 -15.47
CA GLU A 50 14.10 16.91 -14.44
C GLU A 50 12.76 16.31 -14.83
N HIS A 51 12.35 16.47 -16.10
CA HIS A 51 11.14 15.83 -16.65
C HIS A 51 11.19 14.30 -16.50
N ARG A 52 12.36 13.70 -16.79
CA ARG A 52 12.57 12.25 -16.61
C ARG A 52 12.51 11.85 -15.14
N ARG A 53 13.09 12.65 -14.24
CA ARG A 53 13.11 12.39 -12.78
C ARG A 53 11.72 12.46 -12.17
N ILE A 54 10.91 13.43 -12.55
CA ILE A 54 9.51 13.52 -12.10
C ILE A 54 8.76 12.25 -12.51
N GLY A 55 8.96 11.77 -13.74
CA GLY A 55 8.38 10.51 -14.20
C GLY A 55 8.85 9.28 -13.40
N TRP A 56 10.11 9.28 -12.95
CA TRP A 56 10.66 8.22 -12.10
C TRP A 56 10.03 8.24 -10.72
N GLU A 57 9.99 9.40 -10.07
CA GLU A 57 9.41 9.56 -8.74
C GLU A 57 7.92 9.22 -8.72
N ALA A 58 7.16 9.58 -9.77
CA ALA A 58 5.76 9.18 -9.92
C ALA A 58 5.60 7.66 -9.92
N ARG A 59 6.43 6.93 -10.68
CA ARG A 59 6.40 5.46 -10.71
C ARG A 59 6.80 4.85 -9.37
N CYS A 60 7.80 5.42 -8.70
CA CYS A 60 8.18 5.02 -7.34
C CYS A 60 7.01 5.20 -6.36
N ALA A 61 6.32 6.33 -6.41
CA ALA A 61 5.15 6.60 -5.58
C ALA A 61 4.00 5.63 -5.87
N MET A 62 3.70 5.34 -7.14
CA MET A 62 2.71 4.33 -7.54
C MET A 62 3.06 2.95 -6.96
N ARG A 63 4.30 2.49 -7.17
CA ARG A 63 4.77 1.19 -6.66
C ARG A 63 4.68 1.11 -5.15
N TRP A 64 5.14 2.16 -4.45
CA TRP A 64 5.04 2.25 -3.01
C TRP A 64 3.60 2.14 -2.53
N ALA A 65 2.66 2.88 -3.14
CA ALA A 65 1.26 2.88 -2.74
C ALA A 65 0.60 1.51 -2.95
N ILE A 66 0.85 0.87 -4.10
CA ILE A 66 0.34 -0.48 -4.43
C ILE A 66 0.87 -1.50 -3.41
N VAL A 67 2.18 -1.55 -3.21
CA VAL A 67 2.81 -2.48 -2.27
C VAL A 67 2.31 -2.23 -0.85
N ARG A 68 2.20 -0.97 -0.44
CA ARG A 68 1.74 -0.61 0.90
C ARG A 68 0.31 -1.05 1.15
N ARG A 69 -0.61 -0.80 0.21
CA ARG A 69 -2.00 -1.27 0.32
C ARG A 69 -2.10 -2.79 0.37
N LYS A 70 -1.39 -3.50 -0.53
CA LYS A 70 -1.33 -4.98 -0.54
C LYS A 70 -0.82 -5.54 0.80
N GLN A 71 0.20 -4.93 1.39
CA GLN A 71 0.73 -5.31 2.70
C GLN A 71 -0.30 -5.11 3.81
N LEU A 72 -0.98 -3.96 3.86
CA LEU A 72 -2.02 -3.69 4.87
C LEU A 72 -3.17 -4.70 4.78
N LEU A 73 -3.65 -4.99 3.56
CA LEU A 73 -4.68 -6.02 3.35
C LEU A 73 -4.20 -7.41 3.77
N LYS A 74 -2.94 -7.78 3.47
CA LYS A 74 -2.35 -9.04 3.94
C LYS A 74 -2.32 -9.11 5.46
N THR A 75 -1.91 -8.04 6.15
CA THR A 75 -1.89 -7.98 7.61
C THR A 75 -3.29 -8.13 8.20
N LEU A 76 -4.31 -7.49 7.61
CA LEU A 76 -5.71 -7.66 8.05
C LEU A 76 -6.18 -9.10 7.91
N ARG A 77 -5.91 -9.75 6.77
CA ARG A 77 -6.23 -11.18 6.55
C ARG A 77 -5.57 -12.09 7.58
N LEU A 78 -4.31 -11.81 7.93
CA LEU A 78 -3.59 -12.57 8.96
C LEU A 78 -4.22 -12.38 10.35
N ILE A 79 -4.70 -11.18 10.69
CA ILE A 79 -5.37 -10.93 11.97
C ILE A 79 -6.72 -11.64 11.99
N ASP A 80 -7.53 -11.49 10.94
CA ASP A 80 -8.85 -12.10 10.83
C ASP A 80 -8.77 -13.63 10.86
N GLY A 81 -7.79 -14.25 10.18
CA GLY A 81 -7.62 -15.70 10.16
C GLY A 81 -7.21 -16.34 11.51
N LEU A 82 -6.75 -15.55 12.48
CA LEU A 82 -6.41 -16.04 13.83
C LEU A 82 -7.58 -15.86 14.82
N GLN A 83 -8.63 -15.18 14.40
CA GLN A 83 -9.81 -14.90 15.18
C GLN A 83 -10.93 -15.87 14.78
N VAL A 84 -11.63 -16.40 15.77
CA VAL A 84 -12.81 -17.26 15.57
C VAL A 84 -13.98 -16.63 16.32
N LEU A 85 -15.14 -16.57 15.68
CA LEU A 85 -16.39 -16.21 16.32
C LEU A 85 -17.01 -17.48 16.89
N GLU A 86 -17.03 -17.60 18.22
CA GLU A 86 -17.68 -18.72 18.93
C GLU A 86 -18.69 -18.14 19.92
N GLY A 87 -19.98 -18.50 19.78
CA GLY A 87 -21.05 -17.98 20.63
C GLY A 87 -21.23 -16.45 20.58
N GLY A 88 -20.86 -15.81 19.46
CA GLY A 88 -20.89 -14.35 19.30
C GLY A 88 -19.72 -13.60 19.96
N VAL A 89 -18.74 -14.33 20.51
CA VAL A 89 -17.54 -13.75 21.11
C VAL A 89 -16.34 -14.04 20.21
N LEU A 90 -15.57 -13.00 19.89
CA LEU A 90 -14.27 -13.15 19.22
C LEU A 90 -13.28 -13.81 20.17
N GLN A 91 -12.84 -15.01 19.82
CA GLN A 91 -11.83 -15.78 20.52
C GLN A 91 -10.60 -16.01 19.64
N VAL A 92 -9.49 -16.34 20.28
CA VAL A 92 -8.29 -16.87 19.61
C VAL A 92 -8.18 -18.32 20.03
N VAL A 93 -8.00 -19.23 19.07
CA VAL A 93 -7.89 -20.68 19.35
C VAL A 93 -6.76 -20.93 20.35
N GLU A 94 -7.00 -21.72 21.39
CA GLU A 94 -5.95 -22.07 22.36
C GLU A 94 -4.76 -22.75 21.65
N GLY A 95 -3.53 -22.27 21.92
CA GLY A 95 -2.32 -22.76 21.23
C GLY A 95 -2.03 -22.12 19.88
N THR A 96 -2.73 -21.05 19.49
CA THR A 96 -2.48 -20.32 18.24
C THR A 96 -1.02 -19.83 18.16
N ILE A 97 -0.32 -20.26 17.11
CA ILE A 97 1.02 -19.78 16.79
C ILE A 97 0.89 -18.45 16.06
N ILE A 98 1.45 -17.38 16.64
CA ILE A 98 1.44 -16.05 16.01
C ILE A 98 2.36 -16.08 14.78
N PRO A 99 1.86 -15.70 13.58
CA PRO A 99 2.70 -15.55 12.41
C PRO A 99 3.83 -14.55 12.65
N PRO A 100 5.07 -14.81 12.19
CA PRO A 100 6.20 -13.90 12.37
C PRO A 100 5.95 -12.48 11.86
N ASP A 101 5.12 -12.34 10.82
CA ASP A 101 4.74 -11.04 10.24
C ASP A 101 3.91 -10.17 11.22
N LEU A 102 3.20 -10.77 12.19
CA LEU A 102 2.35 -10.05 13.16
C LEU A 102 3.05 -9.80 14.50
N GLU A 103 4.11 -10.55 14.80
CA GLU A 103 4.83 -10.44 16.07
C GLU A 103 5.35 -9.02 16.36
N PRO A 104 5.92 -8.27 15.39
CA PRO A 104 6.35 -6.89 15.63
C PRO A 104 5.20 -5.93 15.96
N LEU A 105 4.02 -6.17 15.38
CA LEU A 105 2.84 -5.36 15.64
C LEU A 105 2.27 -5.65 17.03
N LEU A 106 2.10 -6.93 17.36
CA LEU A 106 1.46 -7.36 18.61
C LEU A 106 2.36 -7.21 19.85
N SER A 107 3.68 -7.22 19.65
CA SER A 107 4.68 -6.97 20.71
C SER A 107 5.02 -5.49 20.87
N HIS A 108 4.33 -4.59 20.18
CA HIS A 108 4.62 -3.17 20.24
C HIS A 108 4.33 -2.59 21.64
N GLU A 109 5.15 -1.62 22.08
CA GLU A 109 5.04 -1.00 23.41
C GLU A 109 3.63 -0.46 23.69
N TYR A 110 3.02 0.26 22.74
CA TYR A 110 1.65 0.76 22.86
C TYR A 110 0.55 -0.30 22.99
N LEU A 111 0.78 -1.55 22.57
CA LEU A 111 -0.17 -2.65 22.76
C LEU A 111 0.13 -3.51 23.99
N SER A 112 1.29 -3.32 24.62
CA SER A 112 1.69 -4.04 25.83
C SER A 112 0.74 -3.88 27.03
N PRO A 113 0.05 -2.74 27.23
CA PRO A 113 -0.93 -2.60 28.31
C PRO A 113 -2.19 -3.47 28.14
N LEU A 114 -2.45 -3.99 26.94
CA LEU A 114 -3.63 -4.83 26.69
C LEU A 114 -3.37 -6.23 27.25
N GLY A 115 -4.30 -6.71 28.08
CA GLY A 115 -4.11 -7.91 28.89
C GLY A 115 -4.31 -9.20 28.11
N SER A 116 -5.12 -9.18 27.05
CA SER A 116 -5.42 -10.35 26.23
C SER A 116 -4.88 -10.22 24.79
N LEU A 117 -4.55 -11.35 24.18
CA LEU A 117 -4.14 -11.40 22.77
C LEU A 117 -5.28 -10.93 21.83
N VAL A 118 -6.53 -11.22 22.19
CA VAL A 118 -7.73 -10.76 21.47
C VAL A 118 -7.79 -9.23 21.43
N GLU A 119 -7.58 -8.56 22.57
CA GLU A 119 -7.53 -7.10 22.64
C GLU A 119 -6.40 -6.51 21.80
N LYS A 120 -5.20 -7.11 21.88
CA LYS A 120 -4.06 -6.70 21.04
C LYS A 120 -4.37 -6.82 19.56
N MET A 121 -5.02 -7.90 19.14
CA MET A 121 -5.43 -8.10 17.74
C MET A 121 -6.50 -7.10 17.32
N LYS A 122 -7.52 -6.81 18.15
CA LYS A 122 -8.53 -5.79 17.87
C LYS A 122 -7.91 -4.40 17.69
N ALA A 123 -7.02 -4.01 18.61
CA ALA A 123 -6.28 -2.75 18.51
C ALA A 123 -5.36 -2.72 17.27
N GLY A 124 -4.65 -3.82 16.99
CA GLY A 124 -3.83 -3.97 15.79
C GLY A 124 -4.66 -3.82 14.51
N LYS A 125 -5.82 -4.48 14.43
CA LYS A 125 -6.77 -4.37 13.31
C LYS A 125 -7.22 -2.92 13.12
N MET A 126 -7.55 -2.21 14.19
CA MET A 126 -7.95 -0.80 14.15
C MET A 126 -6.83 0.07 13.56
N VAL A 127 -5.59 -0.07 14.04
CA VAL A 127 -4.43 0.71 13.57
C VAL A 127 -4.13 0.40 12.09
N VAL A 128 -4.19 -0.87 11.70
CA VAL A 128 -3.95 -1.27 10.31
C VAL A 128 -5.08 -0.75 9.40
N HIS A 129 -6.33 -0.80 9.85
CA HIS A 129 -7.47 -0.25 9.11
C HIS A 129 -7.37 1.27 8.95
N GLU A 130 -6.98 2.01 10.00
CA GLU A 130 -6.73 3.45 9.91
C GLU A 130 -5.70 3.77 8.82
N LYS A 131 -4.59 3.03 8.79
CA LYS A 131 -3.57 3.20 7.75
C LYS A 131 -4.04 2.78 6.36
N LEU A 132 -4.94 1.81 6.26
CA LEU A 132 -5.58 1.47 5.00
C LEU A 132 -6.46 2.63 4.50
N ILE A 133 -7.23 3.27 5.38
CA ILE A 133 -8.04 4.45 5.06
C ILE A 133 -7.16 5.59 4.53
N GLU A 134 -6.04 5.90 5.20
CA GLU A 134 -5.10 6.92 4.76
C GLU A 134 -4.53 6.63 3.36
N ILE A 135 -4.07 5.39 3.14
CA ILE A 135 -3.49 4.99 1.84
C ILE A 135 -4.55 5.02 0.74
N THR A 136 -5.77 4.52 0.99
CA THR A 136 -6.87 4.57 0.03
C THR A 136 -7.20 6.01 -0.38
N LYS A 137 -7.22 6.95 0.56
CA LYS A 137 -7.42 8.39 0.27
C LYS A 137 -6.33 8.93 -0.65
N LEU A 138 -5.07 8.61 -0.38
CA LEU A 138 -3.94 9.02 -1.22
C LEU A 138 -4.04 8.45 -2.64
N LEU A 139 -4.41 7.17 -2.80
CA LEU A 139 -4.58 6.57 -4.14
C LEU A 139 -5.62 7.35 -4.96
N ILE A 140 -6.78 7.64 -4.37
CA ILE A 140 -7.86 8.38 -5.06
C ILE A 140 -7.42 9.80 -5.40
N GLU A 141 -6.78 10.50 -4.46
CA GLU A 141 -6.33 11.88 -4.69
C GLU A 141 -5.28 11.96 -5.80
N TRP A 142 -4.40 10.96 -5.86
CA TRP A 142 -3.29 10.96 -6.81
C TRP A 142 -3.68 10.49 -8.20
N ASP A 143 -4.66 9.58 -8.34
CA ASP A 143 -5.02 8.91 -9.59
C ASP A 143 -5.09 9.87 -10.80
N ALA A 144 -5.87 10.95 -10.69
CA ALA A 144 -6.06 11.90 -11.78
C ALA A 144 -4.76 12.57 -12.27
N LYS A 145 -3.81 12.84 -11.36
CA LYS A 145 -2.56 13.57 -11.69
C LYS A 145 -1.40 12.63 -12.01
N ILE A 146 -1.28 11.53 -11.26
CA ILE A 146 -0.14 10.63 -11.36
C ILE A 146 -0.17 9.83 -12.66
N VAL A 147 -1.37 9.50 -13.16
CA VAL A 147 -1.56 8.87 -14.48
C VAL A 147 -1.13 9.82 -15.59
N GLY A 148 -1.50 11.10 -15.52
CA GLY A 148 -1.03 12.11 -16.48
C GLY A 148 0.49 12.23 -16.50
N VAL A 149 1.13 12.29 -15.34
CA VAL A 149 2.61 12.30 -15.25
C VAL A 149 3.22 11.02 -15.81
N PHE A 150 2.60 9.86 -15.56
CA PHE A 150 3.06 8.57 -16.08
C PHE A 150 3.07 8.55 -17.62
N GLU A 151 2.02 9.08 -18.25
CA GLU A 151 1.84 9.14 -19.71
C GLU A 151 2.69 10.23 -20.38
N GLU A 152 2.86 11.39 -19.75
CA GLU A 152 3.60 12.53 -20.31
C GLU A 152 5.13 12.41 -20.15
N THR A 153 5.60 11.46 -19.35
CA THR A 153 7.04 11.24 -19.10
C THR A 153 7.57 10.05 -19.88
N PRO A 154 8.89 10.05 -20.23
CA PRO A 154 9.47 8.95 -21.00
C PRO A 154 9.25 7.58 -20.32
N PRO A 155 8.94 6.52 -21.09
CA PRO A 155 8.75 5.17 -20.56
C PRO A 155 9.97 4.67 -19.76
N GLN A 156 9.71 3.88 -18.73
CA GLN A 156 10.71 3.30 -17.85
C GLN A 156 10.52 1.78 -17.72
N THR A 157 11.53 1.12 -17.15
CA THR A 157 11.50 -0.34 -16.97
C THR A 157 10.40 -0.76 -15.99
N GLY A 158 9.59 -1.74 -16.39
CA GLY A 158 8.50 -2.29 -15.57
C GLY A 158 7.18 -1.52 -15.64
N ASP A 159 7.04 -0.58 -16.59
CA ASP A 159 5.82 0.20 -16.81
C ASP A 159 4.65 -0.64 -17.33
N ASP A 160 4.96 -1.75 -18.01
CA ASP A 160 4.03 -2.69 -18.63
C ASP A 160 2.99 -3.26 -17.66
N LEU A 161 3.38 -3.48 -16.40
CA LEU A 161 2.49 -3.98 -15.35
C LEU A 161 2.01 -2.89 -14.40
N LEU A 162 2.71 -1.75 -14.31
CA LEU A 162 2.47 -0.77 -13.26
C LEU A 162 1.11 -0.08 -13.39
N LEU A 163 0.77 0.41 -14.59
CA LEU A 163 -0.50 1.10 -14.81
C LEU A 163 -1.69 0.14 -14.67
N PRO A 164 -1.68 -1.08 -15.24
CA PRO A 164 -2.72 -2.08 -14.98
C PRO A 164 -2.90 -2.38 -13.49
N GLU A 165 -1.81 -2.62 -12.74
CA GLU A 165 -1.90 -2.86 -11.30
C GLU A 165 -2.47 -1.66 -10.54
N TRP A 166 -2.08 -0.44 -10.90
CA TRP A 166 -2.63 0.78 -10.32
C TRP A 166 -4.14 0.88 -10.57
N GLN A 167 -4.58 0.68 -11.81
CA GLN A 167 -5.99 0.75 -12.18
C GLN A 167 -6.82 -0.35 -11.52
N GLU A 168 -6.26 -1.55 -11.34
CA GLU A 168 -6.89 -2.61 -10.55
C GLU A 168 -7.10 -2.17 -9.10
N GLN A 169 -6.11 -1.52 -8.48
CA GLN A 169 -6.26 -0.99 -7.13
C GLN A 169 -7.38 0.06 -7.06
N ILE A 170 -7.43 1.01 -7.99
CA ILE A 170 -8.47 2.05 -8.04
C ILE A 170 -9.85 1.43 -8.26
N ALA A 171 -9.98 0.47 -9.17
CA ALA A 171 -11.25 -0.22 -9.44
C ALA A 171 -11.79 -0.93 -8.20
N GLN A 172 -10.93 -1.66 -7.46
CA GLN A 172 -11.31 -2.29 -6.19
C GLN A 172 -11.79 -1.26 -5.15
N ILE A 173 -11.14 -0.10 -5.05
CA ILE A 173 -11.56 0.97 -4.14
C ILE A 173 -12.93 1.50 -4.55
N MET A 174 -13.09 1.85 -5.83
CA MET A 174 -14.35 2.38 -6.36
C MET A 174 -15.50 1.41 -6.16
N GLN A 175 -15.27 0.11 -6.34
CA GLN A 175 -16.27 -0.92 -6.06
C GLN A 175 -16.68 -0.91 -4.58
N THR A 176 -15.72 -0.92 -3.64
CA THR A 176 -16.06 -0.86 -2.21
C THR A 176 -16.79 0.43 -1.78
N MET A 177 -16.58 1.53 -2.52
CA MET A 177 -17.33 2.77 -2.31
C MET A 177 -18.74 2.71 -2.89
N GLN A 178 -18.92 2.08 -4.06
CA GLN A 178 -20.24 1.86 -4.67
C GLN A 178 -21.11 0.94 -3.83
N ASP A 179 -20.50 -0.13 -3.30
CA ASP A 179 -21.17 -1.12 -2.45
C ASP A 179 -21.37 -0.60 -1.00
N ASN A 180 -20.90 0.62 -0.69
CA ASN A 180 -20.95 1.25 0.63
C ASN A 180 -20.33 0.38 1.75
N THR A 181 -19.32 -0.41 1.40
CA THR A 181 -18.61 -1.32 2.32
C THR A 181 -17.31 -0.73 2.85
N PHE A 182 -16.81 0.35 2.25
CA PHE A 182 -15.63 1.06 2.74
C PHE A 182 -15.98 2.04 3.87
N SER A 183 -15.80 1.63 5.13
CA SER A 183 -15.96 2.54 6.28
C SER A 183 -14.78 3.49 6.42
N ASN A 184 -15.07 4.73 6.80
CA ASN A 184 -14.06 5.72 7.20
C ASN A 184 -13.80 5.72 8.71
N ILE A 185 -14.43 4.83 9.46
CA ILE A 185 -14.28 4.72 10.91
C ILE A 185 -13.24 3.62 11.20
N PRO A 186 -12.11 3.94 11.86
CA PRO A 186 -11.11 2.94 12.22
C PRO A 186 -11.73 1.77 13.00
N GLY A 187 -11.34 0.55 12.64
CA GLY A 187 -11.88 -0.68 13.24
C GLY A 187 -13.24 -1.16 12.69
N ASP A 188 -14.03 -0.30 12.04
CA ASP A 188 -15.29 -0.68 11.38
C ASP A 188 -15.01 -1.23 9.98
N LEU A 189 -14.43 -2.44 9.91
CA LEU A 189 -13.95 -3.02 8.65
C LEU A 189 -14.91 -4.07 8.12
N HIS A 190 -15.48 -3.83 6.93
CA HIS A 190 -16.32 -4.81 6.23
C HIS A 190 -15.47 -5.90 5.57
N PHE A 191 -15.90 -7.16 5.64
CA PHE A 191 -15.14 -8.31 5.15
C PHE A 191 -14.80 -8.20 3.65
N GLN A 192 -15.73 -7.73 2.82
CA GLN A 192 -15.54 -7.50 1.38
C GLN A 192 -14.37 -6.57 1.02
N VAL A 193 -13.99 -5.65 1.91
CA VAL A 193 -12.81 -4.78 1.71
C VAL A 193 -11.51 -5.60 1.79
N VAL A 194 -11.51 -6.66 2.61
CA VAL A 194 -10.38 -7.56 2.81
C VAL A 194 -10.39 -8.71 1.79
N TYR A 195 -11.58 -9.19 1.43
CA TYR A 195 -11.83 -10.33 0.53
C TYR A 195 -12.74 -9.93 -0.65
N PRO A 196 -12.21 -9.20 -1.65
CA PRO A 196 -13.01 -8.69 -2.77
C PRO A 196 -13.57 -9.77 -3.70
N THR A 197 -13.03 -10.98 -3.68
CA THR A 197 -13.52 -12.12 -4.47
C THR A 197 -14.73 -12.84 -3.86
N GLY A 198 -15.30 -12.31 -2.76
CA GLY A 198 -16.50 -12.89 -2.14
C GLY A 198 -16.26 -14.17 -1.36
N PHE A 199 -15.00 -14.48 -1.00
CA PHE A 199 -14.72 -15.53 -0.02
C PHE A 199 -15.07 -14.98 1.36
N ASP A 200 -16.21 -15.41 1.90
CA ASP A 200 -16.57 -15.18 3.30
C ASP A 200 -16.12 -16.40 4.13
N PRO A 201 -15.04 -16.28 4.94
CA PRO A 201 -14.58 -17.37 5.81
C PRO A 201 -15.59 -17.72 6.91
N ASP A 202 -16.61 -16.89 7.16
CA ASP A 202 -17.65 -17.15 8.14
C ASP A 202 -18.88 -17.87 7.55
N GLU A 203 -19.08 -17.87 6.22
CA GLU A 203 -20.19 -18.62 5.56
C GLU A 203 -19.96 -20.14 5.60
N GLU A 204 -18.76 -20.65 5.33
CA GLU A 204 -18.46 -22.10 5.39
C GLU A 204 -18.51 -22.69 6.81
N ARG A 205 -18.58 -21.85 7.85
CA ARG A 205 -18.58 -22.31 9.26
C ARG A 205 -19.98 -22.61 9.80
N ASN A 206 -21.03 -22.13 9.14
CA ASN A 206 -22.41 -22.29 9.61
C ASN A 206 -23.07 -23.58 9.11
N ASP A 207 -22.53 -24.24 8.09
CA ASP A 207 -23.12 -25.43 7.46
C ASP A 207 -22.92 -26.74 8.27
N ASN A 208 -22.20 -26.70 9.40
CA ASN A 208 -21.88 -27.90 10.18
C ASN A 208 -22.83 -28.17 11.37
N ASP A 209 -23.85 -27.33 11.62
CA ASP A 209 -24.69 -27.45 12.82
C ASP A 209 -26.12 -28.02 12.57
N ASP A 210 -26.49 -28.29 11.32
CA ASP A 210 -27.87 -28.71 10.97
C ASP A 210 -28.08 -30.24 10.82
N ASN A 211 -27.11 -31.07 11.19
CA ASN A 211 -27.34 -32.53 11.29
C ASN A 211 -27.68 -32.90 12.74
N GLU A 212 -28.80 -32.38 13.25
CA GLU A 212 -29.41 -32.93 14.46
C GLU A 212 -29.94 -34.35 14.16
N ASP A 213 -29.47 -35.24 15.02
CA ASP A 213 -29.64 -36.68 15.07
C ASP A 213 -31.10 -37.03 15.40
N ASP A 214 -31.90 -37.37 14.39
CA ASP A 214 -33.26 -37.90 14.58
C ASP A 214 -33.18 -39.39 14.96
N SER A 215 -32.64 -39.67 16.13
CA SER A 215 -32.69 -40.99 16.77
C SER A 215 -33.96 -41.10 17.60
N ASP A 216 -35.11 -41.39 16.97
CA ASP A 216 -36.33 -41.75 17.70
C ASP A 216 -36.33 -43.26 17.99
N GLN A 217 -35.98 -43.61 19.23
CA GLN A 217 -36.24 -44.93 19.81
C GLN A 217 -37.62 -44.93 20.47
N GLY A 218 -38.55 -45.70 19.91
CA GLY A 218 -39.80 -46.09 20.55
C GLY A 218 -40.08 -47.58 20.36
N GLU A 219 -39.73 -48.39 21.36
CA GLU A 219 -40.17 -49.79 21.46
C GLU A 219 -41.65 -49.88 21.90
N ASP A 220 -42.37 -50.81 21.28
CA ASP A 220 -43.08 -51.93 21.93
C ASP A 220 -44.60 -52.11 21.70
N GLN A 221 -44.89 -53.31 21.16
CA GLN A 221 -46.03 -54.21 21.36
C GLN A 221 -47.49 -53.74 21.20
N SER A 222 -48.16 -54.31 20.18
CA SER A 222 -49.39 -55.07 20.40
C SER A 222 -49.61 -56.10 19.27
N ILE A 223 -49.51 -57.37 19.65
CA ILE A 223 -49.95 -58.53 18.88
C ILE A 223 -51.48 -58.57 18.90
N GLU A 224 -52.13 -58.61 17.74
CA GLU A 224 -53.46 -59.20 17.63
C GLU A 224 -53.60 -59.99 16.32
N ALA A 225 -53.84 -61.29 16.50
CA ALA A 225 -54.07 -62.25 15.44
C ALA A 225 -55.41 -61.99 14.75
N ILE A 226 -55.50 -62.29 13.46
CA ILE A 226 -56.56 -63.07 12.81
C ILE A 226 -56.07 -63.43 11.40
N ASP A 227 -56.17 -64.72 11.09
CA ASP A 227 -55.95 -65.37 9.79
C ASP A 227 -57.19 -66.28 9.61
N PRO A 228 -57.63 -66.70 8.41
CA PRO A 228 -57.75 -66.03 7.12
C PRO A 228 -59.22 -65.68 6.74
#